data_AF-A0A258BE53-F1
#
_entry.id   AF-A0A258BE53-F1
#
_cell.length_a   1.000
_cell.length_b   1.000
_cell.length_c   1.000
_cell.angle_alpha   90.00
_cell.angle_beta   90.00
_cell.angle_gamma   90.00
#
_symmetry.space_group_name_H-M   'P 1'
#
loop_
_entity.id
_entity.type
_entity.pdbx_description
1 polymer ?
#
loop_
_entity_poly.entity_id
_entity_poly.type
_entity_poly.pdbx_seq_one_letter_code
_entity_poly.pdbx_strand_id
1 'polypeptide(L)'
;MSSKSNTFKKLTGSKSLWCSVFAISIISFIAGCSTPPTRGTAYRSSGGAAPGSYSSSIASFQAVSWGALPGWQEDSLAQAWPAWLKSCGALRKRNSEINWRQVCALANSVSSRDTQAIR
;
A
#
# COMPACT_ATOMS: atom_id res chain seq x y z
N MET A 1 -41.88 -24.43 -20.93
CA MET A 1 -41.15 -23.25 -20.40
C MET A 1 -40.10 -22.83 -21.43
N SER A 2 -40.37 -21.80 -22.23
CA SER A 2 -39.96 -20.39 -22.02
C SER A 2 -38.49 -20.14 -22.37
N SER A 3 -38.21 -19.88 -23.64
CA SER A 3 -36.99 -19.18 -24.07
C SER A 3 -37.44 -17.81 -24.59
N LYS A 4 -37.33 -16.78 -23.75
CA LYS A 4 -37.74 -15.42 -24.06
C LYS A 4 -36.70 -14.80 -25.00
N SER A 5 -37.16 -14.47 -26.20
CA SER A 5 -36.46 -13.66 -27.20
C SER A 5 -36.12 -12.29 -26.60
N ASN A 6 -34.83 -11.97 -26.48
CA ASN A 6 -34.41 -10.65 -26.03
C ASN A 6 -34.34 -9.70 -27.22
N THR A 7 -35.26 -8.74 -27.14
CA THR A 7 -35.61 -7.68 -28.07
C THR A 7 -34.41 -6.89 -28.58
N PHE A 8 -34.20 -6.92 -29.89
CA PHE A 8 -33.29 -6.02 -30.61
C PHE A 8 -33.83 -4.59 -30.51
N LYS A 9 -33.41 -3.84 -29.49
CA LYS A 9 -33.74 -2.43 -29.34
C LYS A 9 -32.96 -1.62 -30.37
N LYS A 10 -33.65 -1.23 -31.45
CA LYS A 10 -33.28 -0.12 -32.33
C LYS A 10 -32.93 1.09 -31.45
N LEU A 11 -31.65 1.45 -31.38
CA LEU A 11 -31.21 2.69 -30.77
C LEU A 11 -30.51 3.52 -31.85
N THR A 12 -31.10 4.67 -32.07
CA THR A 12 -30.73 5.71 -33.03
C THR A 12 -29.28 6.13 -32.87
N GLY A 13 -28.57 6.23 -34.00
CA GLY A 13 -27.11 6.14 -34.12
C GLY A 13 -26.25 7.16 -33.38
N SER A 14 -26.81 8.21 -32.78
CA SER A 14 -26.01 9.21 -32.04
C SER A 14 -25.79 8.84 -30.56
N LYS A 15 -26.79 8.22 -29.91
CA LYS A 15 -26.74 7.89 -28.47
C LYS A 15 -25.89 6.64 -28.19
N SER A 16 -25.85 5.71 -29.15
CA SER A 16 -25.05 4.49 -29.08
C SER A 16 -23.54 4.75 -29.16
N LEU A 17 -23.13 5.73 -29.97
CA LEU A 17 -21.75 6.18 -30.05
C LEU A 17 -21.28 6.80 -28.74
N TRP A 18 -22.13 7.62 -28.11
CA TRP A 18 -21.79 8.28 -26.86
C TRP A 18 -21.69 7.30 -25.68
N CYS A 19 -22.60 6.33 -25.58
CA CYS A 19 -22.50 5.25 -24.60
C CYS A 19 -21.25 4.38 -24.80
N SER A 20 -20.85 4.11 -26.05
CA SER A 20 -19.63 3.33 -26.34
C SER A 20 -18.36 4.10 -25.95
N VAL A 21 -18.28 5.40 -26.24
CA VAL A 21 -17.16 6.25 -25.84
C VAL A 21 -17.05 6.35 -24.31
N PHE A 22 -18.16 6.53 -23.60
CA PHE A 22 -18.15 6.52 -22.13
C PHE A 22 -17.74 5.15 -21.56
N ALA A 23 -18.23 4.05 -22.14
CA ALA A 23 -17.85 2.70 -21.72
C ALA A 23 -16.35 2.43 -21.96
N ILE A 24 -15.82 2.81 -23.12
CA ILE A 24 -14.38 2.64 -23.46
C ILE A 24 -13.51 3.50 -22.54
N SER A 25 -13.90 4.76 -22.26
CA SER A 25 -13.17 5.63 -21.34
C SER A 25 -13.12 5.08 -19.91
N ILE A 26 -14.23 4.51 -19.41
CA ILE A 26 -14.26 3.88 -18.08
C ILE A 26 -13.38 2.63 -18.03
N ILE A 27 -13.41 1.79 -19.07
CA ILE A 27 -12.56 0.57 -19.15
C ILE A 27 -11.07 0.94 -19.20
N SER A 28 -10.68 1.95 -19.99
CA SER A 28 -9.29 2.46 -20.00
C SER A 28 -8.84 3.00 -18.65
N PHE A 29 -9.74 3.68 -17.91
CA PHE A 29 -9.42 4.17 -16.56
C PHE A 29 -9.21 3.03 -15.54
N ILE A 30 -9.96 1.92 -15.68
CA ILE A 30 -9.87 0.76 -14.76
C ILE A 30 -8.57 -0.04 -14.98
N ALA A 31 -8.04 -0.09 -16.21
CA ALA A 31 -6.81 -0.84 -16.51
C ALA A 31 -5.53 -0.21 -15.89
N GLY A 32 -5.56 1.05 -15.47
CA GLY A 32 -4.40 1.76 -14.90
C GLY A 32 -4.08 1.44 -13.43
N CYS A 33 -4.97 0.76 -12.69
CA CYS A 33 -4.77 0.47 -11.27
C CYS A 33 -4.05 -0.86 -10.97
N SER A 34 -3.59 -1.60 -11.98
CA SER A 34 -2.92 -2.89 -11.77
C SER A 34 -1.40 -2.72 -11.79
N THR A 35 -0.81 -2.30 -10.67
CA THR A 35 0.63 -2.47 -10.45
C THR A 35 0.93 -3.94 -10.16
N PRO A 36 1.72 -4.64 -11.01
CA PRO A 36 2.09 -6.03 -10.74
C PRO A 36 2.94 -6.09 -9.45
N PRO A 37 2.74 -7.10 -8.58
CA PRO A 37 3.51 -7.22 -7.35
C PRO A 37 4.96 -7.61 -7.66
N THR A 38 5.88 -6.64 -7.64
CA THR A 38 7.33 -6.88 -7.73
C THR A 38 7.88 -7.39 -6.39
N ARG A 39 7.53 -8.63 -6.02
CA ARG A 39 8.20 -9.30 -4.89
C ARG A 39 8.86 -10.59 -5.36
N GLY A 40 10.07 -10.44 -5.88
CA GLY A 40 11.04 -11.53 -5.97
C GLY A 40 11.42 -11.98 -4.56
N THR A 41 11.19 -13.26 -4.28
CA THR A 41 11.56 -13.95 -3.05
C THR A 41 13.06 -14.24 -3.05
N ALA A 42 13.88 -13.26 -2.65
CA ALA A 42 15.28 -13.48 -2.30
C ALA A 42 15.78 -12.36 -1.37
N TYR A 43 15.26 -12.31 -0.14
CA TYR A 43 15.99 -11.64 0.94
C TYR A 43 16.41 -12.71 1.92
N ARG A 44 17.70 -13.06 1.89
CA ARG A 44 18.34 -13.93 2.87
C ARG A 44 18.30 -13.21 4.22
N SER A 45 17.65 -13.86 5.18
CA SER A 45 17.68 -13.54 6.60
C SER A 45 19.13 -13.42 7.09
N SER A 46 19.54 -12.20 7.49
CA SER A 46 20.77 -11.94 8.23
C SER A 46 20.40 -11.51 9.66
N GLY A 47 20.52 -12.45 10.60
CA GLY A 47 19.96 -12.39 11.94
C GLY A 47 20.22 -11.12 12.76
N GLY A 48 19.21 -10.76 13.54
CA GLY A 48 19.32 -10.61 15.00
C GLY A 48 20.24 -9.55 15.61
N ALA A 49 20.81 -8.62 14.83
CA ALA A 49 21.54 -7.47 15.35
C ALA A 49 20.98 -6.18 14.75
N ALA A 50 20.95 -5.10 15.55
CA ALA A 50 20.50 -3.79 15.08
C ALA A 50 21.27 -3.41 13.79
N PRO A 51 20.58 -3.00 12.71
CA PRO A 51 21.21 -2.86 11.40
C PRO A 51 22.11 -1.61 11.40
N GLY A 52 23.37 -1.76 11.76
CA GLY A 52 24.34 -0.66 11.72
C GLY A 52 24.60 -0.22 10.29
N SER A 53 24.70 -1.17 9.36
CA SER A 53 24.76 -0.91 7.92
C SER A 53 24.49 -2.21 7.14
N TYR A 54 23.74 -2.13 6.05
CA TYR A 54 23.60 -3.18 5.04
C TYR A 54 24.28 -2.71 3.75
N SER A 55 25.04 -3.57 3.07
CA SER A 55 25.67 -3.23 1.79
C SER A 55 25.57 -4.41 0.83
N SER A 56 25.14 -4.15 -0.39
CA SER A 56 25.16 -5.08 -1.52
C SER A 56 25.73 -4.40 -2.76
N SER A 57 25.86 -5.13 -3.87
CA SER A 57 26.26 -4.55 -5.16
C SER A 57 25.22 -3.57 -5.75
N ILE A 58 24.01 -3.51 -5.19
CA ILE A 58 22.89 -2.72 -5.72
C ILE A 58 22.48 -1.59 -4.76
N ALA A 59 22.68 -1.74 -3.44
CA ALA A 59 22.28 -0.74 -2.47
C ALA A 59 23.11 -0.80 -1.18
N SER A 60 23.29 0.35 -0.55
CA SER A 60 23.80 0.49 0.81
C SER A 60 22.78 1.22 1.68
N PHE A 61 22.53 0.68 2.88
CA PHE A 61 21.70 1.31 3.91
C PHE A 61 22.57 1.55 5.14
N GLN A 62 22.52 2.77 5.67
CA GLN A 62 23.19 3.15 6.91
C GLN A 62 22.16 3.66 7.90
N ALA A 63 22.28 3.24 9.16
CA ALA A 63 21.44 3.78 10.22
C ALA A 63 21.84 5.23 10.53
N VAL A 64 20.85 6.11 10.59
CA VAL A 64 20.99 7.51 11.00
C VAL A 64 20.00 7.81 12.11
N SER A 65 20.24 8.86 12.88
CA SER A 65 19.26 9.34 13.86
C SER A 65 18.07 10.00 13.15
N TRP A 66 16.90 9.99 13.80
CA TRP A 66 15.70 10.67 13.26
C TRP A 66 15.91 12.16 13.00
N GLY A 67 16.78 12.82 13.79
CA GLY A 67 17.14 14.23 13.59
C GLY A 67 18.01 14.51 12.36
N ALA A 68 18.59 13.49 11.74
CA ALA A 68 19.35 13.65 10.49
C ALA A 68 18.45 13.68 9.24
N LEU A 69 17.16 13.38 9.38
CA LEU A 69 16.21 13.37 8.28
C LEU A 69 15.64 14.80 8.06
N PRO A 70 15.92 15.45 6.92
CA PRO A 70 15.37 16.77 6.63
C PRO A 70 13.85 16.68 6.46
N GLY A 71 13.09 17.58 7.10
CA GLY A 71 11.63 17.57 7.03
C GLY A 71 10.94 16.64 8.03
N TRP A 72 11.70 15.92 8.88
CA TRP A 72 11.11 14.92 9.79
C TRP A 72 10.15 15.53 10.82
N GLN A 73 10.43 16.75 11.30
CA GLN A 73 9.60 17.39 12.32
C GLN A 73 8.40 18.12 11.72
N GLU A 74 8.45 18.40 10.42
CA GLU A 74 7.42 19.06 9.64
C GLU A 74 6.35 18.07 9.17
N ASP A 75 6.67 16.78 9.08
CA ASP A 75 5.73 15.75 8.67
C ASP A 75 4.65 15.46 9.73
N SER A 76 3.42 15.28 9.26
CA SER A 76 2.25 14.98 10.09
C SER A 76 2.01 13.47 10.12
N LEU A 77 2.72 12.80 11.03
CA LEU A 77 2.62 11.34 11.16
C LEU A 77 1.19 10.83 11.45
N ALA A 78 0.32 11.67 12.02
CA ALA A 78 -1.10 11.33 12.21
C ALA A 78 -1.82 11.04 10.89
N GLN A 79 -1.40 11.64 9.77
CA GLN A 79 -1.96 11.34 8.44
C GLN A 79 -1.57 9.93 7.96
N ALA A 80 -0.37 9.47 8.30
CA ALA A 80 0.13 8.15 7.93
C ALA A 80 -0.32 7.04 8.89
N TRP A 81 -0.71 7.39 10.12
CA TRP A 81 -1.02 6.42 11.19
C TRP A 81 -2.09 5.37 10.82
N PRO A 82 -3.21 5.70 10.15
CA PRO A 82 -4.19 4.68 9.74
C PRO A 82 -3.62 3.65 8.76
N ALA A 83 -2.70 4.05 7.89
CA ALA A 83 -2.01 3.15 6.97
C ALA A 83 -1.02 2.24 7.70
N TRP A 84 -0.35 2.76 8.73
CA TRP A 84 0.50 1.97 9.61
C TRP A 84 -0.27 0.87 10.34
N LEU A 85 -1.42 1.22 10.95
CA LEU A 85 -2.28 0.26 11.63
C LEU A 85 -2.82 -0.83 10.68
N LYS A 86 -3.17 -0.46 9.43
CA LYS A 86 -3.54 -1.44 8.40
C LYS A 86 -2.38 -2.39 8.07
N SER A 87 -1.16 -1.87 7.95
CA SER A 87 0.05 -2.66 7.68
C SER A 87 0.34 -3.66 8.80
N CYS A 88 0.04 -3.30 10.06
CA CYS A 88 0.15 -4.19 11.20
C CYS A 88 -0.68 -5.49 11.08
N GLY A 89 -1.76 -5.49 10.28
CA GLY A 89 -2.54 -6.69 9.99
C GLY A 89 -1.73 -7.80 9.32
N ALA A 90 -0.81 -7.45 8.43
CA ALA A 90 0.11 -8.39 7.76
C ALA A 90 1.40 -8.58 8.57
N LEU A 91 1.98 -7.51 9.11
CA LEU A 91 3.27 -7.56 9.82
C LEU A 91 3.24 -8.45 11.06
N ARG A 92 2.12 -8.46 11.80
CA ARG A 92 1.97 -9.34 12.99
C ARG A 92 2.01 -10.83 12.66
N LYS A 93 1.70 -11.22 11.42
CA LYS A 93 1.75 -12.60 10.93
C LYS A 93 3.11 -12.96 10.32
N ARG A 94 3.97 -11.97 10.10
CA ARG A 94 5.27 -12.15 9.45
C ARG A 94 6.27 -12.74 10.45
N ASN A 95 6.87 -13.87 10.10
CA ASN A 95 8.01 -14.42 10.81
C ASN A 95 9.29 -13.83 10.18
N SER A 96 9.82 -12.77 10.77
CA SER A 96 11.07 -12.13 10.37
C SER A 96 11.95 -11.90 11.59
N GLU A 97 13.22 -11.56 11.37
CA GLU A 97 14.18 -11.25 12.44
C GLU A 97 13.71 -10.09 13.35
N ILE A 98 12.91 -9.17 12.80
CA ILE A 98 12.28 -8.09 13.54
C ILE A 98 10.99 -8.59 14.18
N ASN A 99 10.83 -8.38 15.49
CA ASN A 99 9.62 -8.71 16.24
C ASN A 99 8.50 -7.68 15.98
N TRP A 100 7.86 -7.79 14.82
CA TRP A 100 6.74 -6.93 14.43
C TRP A 100 5.52 -7.02 15.35
N ARG A 101 5.34 -8.15 16.03
CA ARG A 101 4.20 -8.35 16.94
C ARG A 101 4.24 -7.33 18.08
N GLN A 102 5.42 -7.12 18.66
CA GLN A 102 5.61 -6.16 19.74
C GLN A 102 5.44 -4.71 19.26
N VAL A 103 6.06 -4.35 18.13
CA VAL A 103 5.94 -2.99 17.54
C VAL A 103 4.48 -2.65 17.26
N CYS A 104 3.73 -3.59 16.66
CA CYS A 104 2.32 -3.39 16.39
C CYS A 104 1.45 -3.36 17.66
N ALA A 105 1.82 -4.05 18.73
CA ALA A 105 1.11 -3.95 20.00
C ALA A 105 1.25 -2.54 20.61
N LEU A 106 2.47 -1.99 20.60
CA LEU A 106 2.73 -0.61 21.03
C LEU A 106 1.96 0.40 20.18
N ALA A 107 2.02 0.26 18.85
CA ALA A 107 1.29 1.14 17.94
C ALA A 107 -0.23 1.14 18.18
N ASN A 108 -0.83 0.00 18.55
CA ASN A 108 -2.26 -0.05 18.89
C ASN A 108 -2.60 0.66 20.22
N SER A 109 -1.62 0.90 21.09
CA SER A 109 -1.83 1.61 22.36
C SER A 109 -1.74 3.14 22.22
N VAL A 110 -1.19 3.64 21.11
CA VAL A 110 -1.05 5.07 20.84
C VAL A 110 -2.35 5.61 20.23
N SER A 111 -2.86 6.71 20.79
CA SER A 111 -4.00 7.43 20.24
C SER A 111 -3.66 8.09 18.91
N SER A 112 -4.42 7.81 17.85
CA SER A 112 -4.24 8.44 16.53
C SER A 112 -4.41 9.97 16.53
N ARG A 113 -4.91 10.56 17.62
CA ARG A 113 -5.10 12.01 17.78
C ARG A 113 -3.93 12.68 18.50
N ASP A 114 -3.07 11.91 19.15
CA ASP A 114 -1.91 12.43 19.87
C ASP A 114 -0.69 12.40 18.94
N THR A 115 -0.46 13.53 18.26
CA THR A 115 0.64 13.67 17.31
C THR A 115 2.02 13.59 17.95
N GLN A 116 2.14 13.92 19.23
CA GLN A 116 3.39 13.80 19.97
C GLN A 116 3.66 12.35 20.36
N ALA A 117 2.64 11.60 20.78
CA ALA A 117 2.80 10.18 21.12
C ALA A 117 3.07 9.27 19.90
N ILE A 118 2.75 9.71 18.69
CA ILE A 118 3.02 8.97 17.44
C ILE A 118 4.49 9.05 17.00
N ARG A 119 5.22 10.10 17.39
CA ARG A 119 6.64 10.29 17.05
C ARG A 119 7.56 9.43 17.90
#